data_AF-A0A7V8A7F9-F1
#
_entry.id   AF-A0A7V8A7F9-F1
#
_cell.length_a   1.000
_cell.length_b   1.000
_cell.length_c   1.000
_cell.angle_alpha   90.00
_cell.angle_beta   90.00
_cell.angle_gamma   90.00
#
_symmetry.space_group_name_H-M   'P 1'
#
loop_
_entity.id
_entity.type
_entity.pdbx_description
1 polymer ?
#
loop_
_entity_poly.entity_id
_entity_poly.type
_entity_poly.pdbx_seq_one_letter_code
_entity_poly.pdbx_strand_id
1 'polypeptide(L)'
;MKKFKIILGTMLLLSFGLVISSPAKAVEVNAGGGLWSYGLDYNLIWQQSQYSNYWHPNYHRSSALQDNTLVNSSGTYYYNGKYWKVHNSWSYAKTGYWYPWQWRSYHDYLTW
;
A
#
# COMPACT_ATOMS: atom_id res chain seq x y z
N MET A 1 15.84 -49.71 -1.55
CA MET A 1 16.69 -48.59 -1.07
C MET A 1 16.09 -47.28 -1.60
N LYS A 2 15.46 -46.48 -0.74
CA LYS A 2 14.75 -45.23 -1.10
C LYS A 2 15.77 -44.08 -1.21
N LYS A 3 15.85 -43.42 -2.37
CA LYS A 3 16.72 -42.25 -2.58
C LYS A 3 15.95 -40.97 -2.26
N PHE A 4 16.25 -40.36 -1.11
CA PHE A 4 15.85 -39.01 -0.75
C PHE A 4 16.53 -38.01 -1.69
N LYS A 5 15.75 -37.12 -2.31
CA LYS A 5 16.29 -35.93 -3.01
C LYS A 5 16.00 -34.72 -2.13
N ILE A 6 17.06 -34.17 -1.54
CA ILE A 6 17.06 -32.94 -0.75
C ILE A 6 16.89 -31.77 -1.73
N ILE A 7 15.82 -30.99 -1.55
CA ILE A 7 15.61 -29.74 -2.26
C ILE A 7 16.49 -28.69 -1.57
N LEU A 8 17.54 -28.27 -2.26
CA LEU A 8 18.44 -27.21 -1.85
C LEU A 8 18.05 -25.94 -2.61
N GLY A 9 17.46 -24.97 -1.91
CA GLY A 9 17.07 -23.68 -2.47
C GLY A 9 17.29 -22.57 -1.46
N THR A 10 18.57 -22.28 -1.21
CA THR A 10 19.16 -21.03 -0.67
C THR A 10 18.22 -20.08 0.09
N MET A 11 18.30 -20.13 1.43
CA MET A 11 17.92 -19.02 2.31
C MET A 11 18.89 -17.86 2.09
N LEU A 12 18.40 -16.74 1.54
CA LEU A 12 19.18 -15.49 1.48
C LEU A 12 19.09 -14.81 2.86
N LEU A 13 20.27 -14.57 3.45
CA LEU A 13 20.49 -13.92 4.74
C LEU A 13 19.72 -12.59 4.86
N LEU A 14 18.86 -12.51 5.87
CA LEU A 14 18.30 -11.28 6.42
C LEU A 14 19.38 -10.57 7.23
N SER A 15 19.96 -9.51 6.67
CA SER A 15 20.75 -8.56 7.44
C SER A 15 20.41 -7.13 7.02
N PHE A 16 19.36 -6.56 7.57
CA PHE A 16 19.22 -5.10 7.68
C PHE A 16 18.26 -4.76 8.81
N GLY A 17 18.78 -4.02 9.80
CA GLY A 17 18.04 -3.05 10.59
C GLY A 17 16.97 -3.61 11.53
N LEU A 18 17.18 -3.42 12.82
CA LEU A 18 16.12 -3.40 13.81
C LEU A 18 15.13 -2.28 13.43
N VAL A 19 14.14 -2.56 12.59
CA VAL A 19 13.01 -1.65 12.37
C VAL A 19 12.00 -2.00 13.45
N ILE A 20 12.04 -1.24 14.54
CA ILE A 20 10.92 -1.17 15.47
C ILE A 20 9.82 -0.39 14.75
N SER A 21 9.11 -1.03 13.82
CA SER A 21 7.88 -0.47 13.28
C SER A 21 6.83 -0.60 14.37
N SER A 22 6.44 0.55 14.94
CA SER A 22 5.15 0.66 15.62
C SER A 22 4.10 0.02 14.71
N PRO A 23 3.20 -0.86 15.20
CA PRO A 23 2.24 -1.49 14.32
C PRO A 23 1.30 -0.41 13.77
N ALA A 24 1.54 0.00 12.54
CA ALA A 24 0.50 0.53 11.68
C ALA A 24 -0.70 -0.43 11.80
N LYS A 25 -1.86 0.08 12.23
CA LYS A 25 -3.10 -0.69 12.18
C LYS A 25 -3.49 -0.82 10.70
N ALA A 26 -2.84 -1.76 10.00
CA ALA A 26 -3.31 -2.24 8.72
C ALA A 26 -4.64 -2.94 8.97
N VAL A 27 -5.70 -2.43 8.35
CA VAL A 27 -7.00 -3.10 8.34
C VAL A 27 -7.11 -3.84 7.02
N GLU A 28 -7.34 -5.16 7.12
CA GLU A 28 -7.59 -6.00 5.96
C GLU A 28 -9.04 -6.46 5.97
N VAL A 29 -9.73 -6.25 4.86
CA VAL A 29 -11.12 -6.65 4.68
C VAL A 29 -11.34 -7.29 3.32
N ASN A 30 -12.28 -8.23 3.26
CA ASN A 30 -12.82 -8.69 1.99
C ASN A 30 -13.86 -7.67 1.52
N ALA A 31 -13.58 -6.98 0.43
CA ALA A 31 -14.45 -5.96 -0.15
C ALA A 31 -14.71 -6.32 -1.61
N GLY A 32 -15.98 -6.43 -2.01
CA GLY A 32 -16.36 -6.60 -3.41
C GLY A 32 -15.79 -7.83 -4.13
N GLY A 33 -15.41 -8.89 -3.39
CA GLY A 33 -14.78 -10.09 -3.97
C GLY A 33 -13.25 -10.00 -4.11
N GLY A 34 -12.63 -8.98 -3.52
CA GLY A 34 -11.18 -8.80 -3.45
C GLY A 34 -10.68 -8.62 -2.03
N LEU A 35 -9.37 -8.46 -1.88
CA LEU A 35 -8.72 -8.19 -0.59
C LEU A 35 -8.29 -6.72 -0.55
N TRP A 36 -8.80 -5.97 0.41
CA TRP A 36 -8.48 -4.57 0.61
C TRP A 36 -7.69 -4.39 1.90
N SER A 37 -6.49 -3.81 1.80
CA SER A 37 -5.60 -3.47 2.89
C SER A 37 -5.39 -1.96 2.92
N TYR A 38 -5.76 -1.30 4.01
CA TYR A 38 -5.68 0.15 4.13
C TYR A 38 -5.24 0.57 5.54
N GLY A 39 -4.67 1.77 5.63
CA GLY A 39 -4.27 2.31 6.93
C GLY A 39 -3.33 3.49 6.83
N LEU A 40 -2.66 3.73 7.96
CA LEU A 40 -1.65 4.76 8.12
C LEU A 40 -0.27 4.11 8.14
N ASP A 41 0.70 4.74 7.51
CA ASP A 41 2.10 4.35 7.60
C ASP A 41 2.93 5.53 8.11
N TYR A 42 3.88 5.25 9.00
CA TYR A 42 4.68 6.24 9.71
C TYR A 42 6.16 6.03 9.42
N ASN A 43 6.91 7.10 9.17
CA ASN A 43 8.37 7.02 9.03
C ASN A 43 9.11 7.31 10.35
N LEU A 44 10.44 7.22 10.31
CA LEU A 44 11.34 7.38 11.46
C LEU A 44 11.30 8.77 12.12
N ILE A 45 10.72 9.77 11.46
CA ILE A 45 10.58 11.15 11.97
C ILE A 45 9.12 11.52 12.25
N TRP A 46 8.28 10.51 12.51
CA TRP A 46 6.86 10.65 12.87
C TRP A 46 5.99 11.33 11.82
N GLN A 47 6.42 11.35 10.56
CA GLN A 47 5.54 11.75 9.47
C GLN A 47 4.57 10.61 9.14
N GLN A 48 3.34 10.97 8.80
CA GLN A 48 2.24 10.08 8.49
C GLN A 48 1.95 10.11 6.98
N SER A 49 1.75 8.93 6.40
CA SER A 49 1.18 8.71 5.08
C SER A 49 -0.07 7.84 5.20
N GLN A 50 -0.97 7.92 4.23
CA GLN A 50 -2.12 7.04 4.09
C GLN A 50 -1.90 6.09 2.91
N TYR A 51 -2.34 4.85 3.06
CA TYR A 51 -2.32 3.89 1.97
C TYR A 51 -3.64 3.14 1.83
N SER A 52 -3.89 2.68 0.61
CA SER A 52 -5.03 1.88 0.22
C SER A 52 -4.58 0.95 -0.91
N ASN A 53 -4.51 -0.33 -0.60
CA ASN A 53 -4.05 -1.39 -1.47
C ASN A 53 -5.18 -2.36 -1.71
N TYR A 54 -5.55 -2.59 -2.96
CA TYR A 54 -6.67 -3.47 -3.28
C TYR A 54 -6.24 -4.51 -4.31
N TRP A 55 -6.44 -5.78 -3.97
CA TRP A 55 -6.31 -6.91 -4.89
C TRP A 55 -7.67 -7.36 -5.35
N HIS A 56 -7.81 -7.61 -6.64
CA HIS A 56 -9.05 -8.13 -7.18
C HIS A 56 -8.83 -8.95 -8.46
N PRO A 57 -9.60 -10.03 -8.67
CA PRO A 57 -9.48 -10.86 -9.88
C PRO A 57 -9.84 -10.10 -11.16
N ASN A 58 -10.77 -9.15 -11.10
CA ASN A 58 -11.11 -8.27 -12.24
C ASN A 58 -10.41 -6.91 -12.13
N TYR A 59 -10.45 -6.14 -13.21
CA TYR A 59 -10.01 -4.74 -13.19
C TYR A 59 -10.57 -3.97 -12.00
N HIS A 60 -9.70 -3.22 -11.35
CA HIS A 60 -9.99 -2.51 -10.11
C HIS A 60 -9.06 -1.29 -9.98
N ARG A 61 -9.35 -0.48 -8.98
CA ARG A 61 -8.60 0.73 -8.65
C ARG A 61 -8.48 0.86 -7.14
N SER A 62 -7.46 1.55 -6.69
CA SER A 62 -7.32 2.00 -5.31
C SER A 62 -7.06 3.50 -5.27
N SER A 63 -7.46 4.11 -4.16
CA SER A 63 -7.28 5.53 -3.90
C SER A 63 -6.95 5.76 -2.45
N ALA A 64 -5.99 6.65 -2.19
CA ALA A 64 -5.67 7.17 -0.86
C ALA A 64 -5.78 8.69 -0.89
N LEU A 65 -6.43 9.28 0.11
CA LEU A 65 -6.65 10.72 0.19
C LEU A 65 -6.11 11.23 1.53
N GLN A 66 -5.12 12.12 1.47
CA GLN A 66 -4.61 12.79 2.67
C GLN A 66 -4.41 14.27 2.37
N ASP A 67 -5.01 15.16 3.17
CA ASP A 67 -4.84 16.62 3.06
C ASP A 67 -5.01 17.15 1.63
N ASN A 68 -6.16 16.84 1.02
CA ASN A 68 -6.51 17.13 -0.38
C ASN A 68 -5.61 16.48 -1.45
N THR A 69 -4.60 15.73 -1.06
CA THR A 69 -3.77 14.96 -1.99
C THR A 69 -4.43 13.61 -2.25
N LEU A 70 -5.07 13.49 -3.41
CA LEU A 70 -5.63 12.24 -3.90
C LEU A 70 -4.57 11.48 -4.72
N VAL A 71 -4.15 10.32 -4.23
CA VAL A 71 -3.35 9.37 -5.00
C VAL A 71 -4.25 8.27 -5.51
N ASN A 72 -4.27 8.09 -6.83
CA ASN A 72 -5.02 7.04 -7.50
C ASN A 72 -4.07 6.03 -8.13
N SER A 73 -4.45 4.77 -8.05
CA SER A 73 -3.74 3.68 -8.71
C SER A 73 -4.74 2.77 -9.39
N SER A 74 -4.40 2.30 -10.57
CA SER A 74 -5.18 1.30 -11.27
C SER A 74 -4.25 0.28 -11.87
N GLY A 75 -4.69 -0.97 -11.90
CA GLY A 75 -4.03 -2.00 -12.71
C GLY A 75 -4.21 -1.67 -14.18
N THR A 76 -3.39 -0.79 -14.74
CA THR A 76 -3.31 -0.52 -16.18
C THR A 76 -1.87 -0.48 -16.63
N TYR A 77 -1.56 -1.08 -17.77
CA TYR A 77 -0.27 -0.90 -18.43
C TYR A 77 -0.45 -0.25 -19.80
N TYR A 78 0.55 0.53 -20.22
CA TYR A 78 0.55 1.17 -21.53
C TYR A 78 1.39 0.36 -22.50
N TYR A 79 0.79 -0.04 -23.62
CA TYR A 79 1.48 -0.79 -24.67
C TYR A 79 0.92 -0.41 -26.04
N ASN A 80 1.82 -0.09 -26.97
CA ASN A 80 1.51 0.25 -28.35
C ASN A 80 0.40 1.32 -28.50
N GLY A 81 0.52 2.44 -27.78
CA GLY A 81 -0.45 3.54 -27.88
C GLY A 81 -1.73 3.37 -27.07
N LYS A 82 -1.90 2.24 -26.35
CA LYS A 82 -3.16 1.88 -25.69
C LYS A 82 -2.94 1.49 -24.23
N TYR A 83 -3.92 1.83 -23.40
CA TYR A 83 -4.00 1.35 -22.02
C TYR A 83 -4.77 0.04 -21.96
N TRP A 84 -4.17 -0.94 -21.30
CA TRP A 84 -4.75 -2.26 -21.08
C TRP A 84 -5.05 -2.44 -19.61
N LYS A 85 -6.23 -3.00 -19.31
CA LYS A 85 -6.64 -3.32 -17.95
C LYS A 85 -5.92 -4.56 -17.47
N VAL A 86 -5.26 -4.46 -16.32
CA VAL A 86 -4.66 -5.56 -15.59
C VAL A 86 -5.72 -6.14 -14.65
N HIS A 87 -5.82 -7.46 -14.69
CA HIS A 87 -6.71 -8.28 -13.88
C HIS A 87 -5.84 -9.13 -12.95
N ASN A 88 -6.44 -9.65 -11.88
CA ASN A 88 -5.75 -10.54 -10.94
C ASN A 88 -4.44 -9.96 -10.39
N SER A 89 -4.48 -8.69 -10.00
CA SER A 89 -3.32 -7.92 -9.55
C SER A 89 -3.64 -7.11 -8.31
N TRP A 90 -2.63 -6.51 -7.71
CA TRP A 90 -2.79 -5.45 -6.73
C TRP A 90 -2.79 -4.08 -7.39
N SER A 91 -3.56 -3.16 -6.84
CA SER A 91 -3.45 -1.71 -7.05
C SER A 91 -2.98 -1.07 -5.76
N TYR A 92 -1.96 -0.23 -5.83
CA TYR A 92 -1.31 0.38 -4.65
C TYR A 92 -1.41 1.89 -4.73
N ALA A 93 -2.10 2.49 -3.76
CA ALA A 93 -2.18 3.94 -3.61
C ALA A 93 -1.61 4.32 -2.25
N LYS A 94 -0.60 5.19 -2.24
CA LYS A 94 0.02 5.71 -1.01
C LYS A 94 0.31 7.19 -1.19
N THR A 95 -0.13 8.00 -0.23
CA THR A 95 0.17 9.43 -0.21
C THR A 95 1.62 9.68 0.23
N GLY A 96 2.11 10.90 0.02
CA GLY A 96 3.39 11.33 0.59
C GLY A 96 3.37 11.32 2.12
N TYR A 97 4.56 11.44 2.73
CA TYR A 97 4.69 11.64 4.18
C TYR A 97 4.47 13.10 4.55
N TRP A 98 3.67 13.34 5.59
CA TRP A 98 3.35 14.67 6.12
C TRP A 98 3.46 14.69 7.63
N TYR A 99 3.73 15.86 8.21
CA TYR A 99 3.75 15.95 9.66
C TYR A 99 2.33 16.03 10.25
N PRO A 100 1.99 15.28 11.32
CA PRO A 100 0.66 15.30 11.92
C PRO A 100 0.22 16.67 12.44
N TRP A 101 1.13 17.58 12.73
CA TRP A 101 0.78 18.96 13.14
C TRP A 101 0.40 19.86 11.96
N GLN A 102 0.87 19.56 10.74
CA GLN A 102 0.38 20.26 9.53
C GLN A 102 -1.10 19.97 9.27
N TRP A 103 -1.58 18.82 9.76
CA TRP A 103 -3.00 18.44 9.73
C TRP A 103 -3.88 19.35 10.61
N ARG A 104 -3.35 19.85 11.74
CA ARG A 104 -4.12 20.72 12.66
C ARG A 104 -4.31 22.12 12.10
N SER A 105 -3.25 22.67 11.49
CA SER A 105 -3.32 24.03 10.95
C SER A 105 -4.35 24.15 9.82
N TYR A 106 -4.56 23.14 8.97
CA TYR A 106 -5.54 23.27 7.86
C TYR A 106 -7.00 23.12 8.29
N HIS A 107 -7.31 22.31 9.31
CA HIS A 107 -8.68 22.14 9.80
C HIS A 107 -9.16 23.31 10.67
N ASP A 108 -8.26 24.02 11.34
CA ASP A 108 -8.62 25.17 12.18
C ASP A 108 -8.99 26.43 11.35
N TYR A 109 -8.60 26.53 10.08
CA TYR A 109 -8.96 27.66 9.20
C TYR A 109 -10.34 27.52 8.52
N LEU A 110 -11.03 26.39 8.66
CA LEU A 110 -12.36 26.14 8.05
C LEU A 110 -13.53 26.22 9.05
N THR A 111 -13.30 26.77 10.24
CA THR A 111 -14.33 26.91 11.30
C THR A 111 -14.65 28.37 11.71
N TRP A 112 -14.43 29.34 10.81
CA TRP A 112 -14.87 30.74 11.02
C TRP A 112 -16.02 31.13 10.10
#